data_AF-A0A0S8JAE9-F1
#
_entry.id   AF-A0A0S8JAE9-F1
#
_cell.length_a   1.000
_cell.length_b   1.000
_cell.length_c   1.000
_cell.angle_alpha   90.00
_cell.angle_beta   90.00
_cell.angle_gamma   90.00
#
_symmetry.space_group_name_H-M   'P 1'
#
loop_
_entity.id
_entity.type
_entity.pdbx_description
1 polymer ?
#
loop_
_entity_poly.entity_id
_entity_poly.type
_entity_poly.pdbx_seq_one_letter_code
_entity_poly.pdbx_strand_id
1 'polypeptide(L)'
;EERPSRVLLSKSAIAGAHSMLLFLMGRTPDAPFTKEIKPAAAIAWKKIAYGEISKGGKPIQLYDCNPDQAEQLADTFNREADGRHEAMGETLKSVFVDTGENGIFSLGEFYTISALGQMEYVTPEEIAQCAFWEIKGGNTGTDIISSLDNAIMGPTYRAGYLREAVLQKMKALGLKHGVESVAFELLGPPRLSKLLHEADLLRKGFETMERVMKADPEELSEGLESLIRNDRKLRSKIISIGIPILLKDGKTLLRGPMVKIPPYRGSNELAVTPESIEDWTSNGWVDLRPTNMKRWQDRFKAIREEIDAIPADDTSSRYHRDREYWVEDPEIHIGKVVSWIFITEEQGLRIKS
;
A
#
# COMPACT_ATOMS: atom_id res chain seq x y z
N GLU A 1 -10.67 -6.82 -9.26
CA GLU A 1 -11.10 -6.53 -7.87
C GLU A 1 -12.42 -5.74 -7.85
N GLU A 2 -13.35 -6.01 -6.91
CA GLU A 2 -14.57 -5.20 -6.73
C GLU A 2 -14.18 -3.81 -6.20
N ARG A 3 -14.57 -2.76 -6.93
CA ARG A 3 -14.33 -1.36 -6.57
C ARG A 3 -15.68 -0.63 -6.50
N PRO A 4 -16.19 -0.29 -5.31
CA PRO A 4 -15.65 -0.55 -3.97
C PRO A 4 -15.80 -2.02 -3.51
N SER A 5 -14.95 -2.47 -2.58
CA SER A 5 -15.01 -3.84 -2.06
C SER A 5 -16.28 -4.09 -1.24
N ARG A 6 -16.79 -5.32 -1.22
CA ARG A 6 -17.96 -5.70 -0.39
C ARG A 6 -17.81 -5.30 1.08
N VAL A 7 -16.61 -5.47 1.66
CA VAL A 7 -16.33 -5.06 3.05
C VAL A 7 -16.50 -3.55 3.22
N LEU A 8 -16.01 -2.76 2.27
CA LEU A 8 -16.16 -1.31 2.31
C LEU A 8 -17.63 -0.89 2.16
N LEU A 9 -18.38 -1.52 1.25
CA LEU A 9 -19.82 -1.28 1.08
C LEU A 9 -20.61 -1.57 2.36
N SER A 10 -20.34 -2.72 3.01
CA SER A 10 -20.97 -3.07 4.28
C SER A 10 -20.62 -2.09 5.40
N LYS A 11 -19.35 -1.66 5.50
CA LYS A 11 -18.92 -0.63 6.46
C LYS A 11 -19.66 0.69 6.23
N SER A 12 -19.77 1.14 4.98
CA SER A 12 -20.49 2.37 4.64
C SER A 12 -21.99 2.30 4.96
N ALA A 13 -22.65 1.17 4.66
CA ALA A 13 -24.07 0.98 4.96
C ALA A 13 -24.34 1.03 6.48
N ILE A 14 -23.52 0.33 7.28
CA ILE A 14 -23.64 0.34 8.74
C ILE A 14 -23.32 1.73 9.30
N ALA A 15 -22.29 2.41 8.78
CA ALA A 15 -21.92 3.76 9.21
C ALA A 15 -23.05 4.77 8.95
N GLY A 16 -23.77 4.64 7.83
CA GLY A 16 -24.95 5.46 7.53
C GLY A 16 -26.14 5.17 8.45
N ALA A 17 -26.44 3.88 8.69
CA ALA A 17 -27.49 3.50 9.64
C ALA A 17 -27.20 4.01 11.06
N HIS A 18 -25.94 3.95 11.49
CA HIS A 18 -25.50 4.50 12.76
C HIS A 18 -25.71 6.02 12.85
N SER A 19 -25.35 6.77 11.81
CA SER A 19 -25.60 8.22 11.77
C SER A 19 -27.09 8.55 11.86
N MET A 20 -27.96 7.80 11.18
CA MET A 20 -29.41 8.00 11.27
C MET A 20 -29.98 7.70 12.67
N LEU A 21 -29.41 6.72 13.38
CA LEU A 21 -29.76 6.46 14.76
C LEU A 21 -29.34 7.61 15.69
N LEU A 22 -28.10 8.09 15.55
CA LEU A 22 -27.60 9.24 16.32
C LEU A 22 -28.41 10.51 16.06
N PHE A 23 -28.85 10.72 14.81
CA PHE A 23 -29.72 11.82 14.44
C PHE A 23 -31.06 11.77 15.20
N LEU A 24 -31.70 10.60 15.31
CA LEU A 24 -32.93 10.45 16.09
C LEU A 24 -32.69 10.74 17.57
N MET A 25 -31.59 10.24 18.14
CA MET A 25 -31.21 10.51 19.54
C MET A 25 -31.03 12.01 19.79
N GLY A 26 -30.32 12.72 18.90
CA GLY A 26 -30.09 14.16 19.02
C GLY A 26 -31.36 15.02 18.92
N ARG A 27 -32.47 14.48 18.38
CA ARG A 27 -33.77 15.16 18.26
C ARG A 27 -34.79 14.76 19.32
N THR A 28 -34.49 13.76 20.14
CA THR A 28 -35.41 13.26 21.16
C THR A 28 -35.45 14.26 22.33
N PRO A 29 -36.64 14.76 22.74
CA PRO A 29 -36.75 15.61 23.93
C PRO A 29 -36.12 14.94 25.15
N ASP A 30 -35.47 15.73 26.00
CA ASP A 30 -34.77 15.30 27.22
C ASP A 30 -33.62 14.29 27.01
N ALA A 31 -33.18 14.06 25.76
CA ALA A 31 -32.00 13.26 25.45
C ALA A 31 -30.70 14.09 25.49
N PRO A 32 -29.52 13.45 25.64
CA PRO A 32 -28.23 14.14 25.59
C PRO A 32 -27.94 14.80 24.24
N PHE A 33 -27.19 15.90 24.27
CA PHE A 33 -26.61 16.48 23.06
C PHE A 33 -25.76 15.45 22.32
N THR A 34 -26.11 15.20 21.06
CA THR A 34 -25.43 14.21 20.21
C THR A 34 -24.65 14.93 19.12
N LYS A 35 -23.36 14.60 19.00
CA LYS A 35 -22.42 15.13 18.00
C LYS A 35 -21.69 13.95 17.36
N GLU A 36 -21.43 14.03 16.05
CA GLU A 36 -20.70 12.97 15.35
C GLU A 36 -19.63 13.56 14.43
N ILE A 37 -18.39 13.07 14.52
CA ILE A 37 -17.29 13.43 13.62
C ILE A 37 -16.87 12.16 12.87
N LYS A 38 -16.82 12.18 11.53
CA LYS A 38 -16.24 11.10 10.72
C LYS A 38 -15.04 11.61 9.93
N PRO A 39 -13.81 11.25 10.34
CA PRO A 39 -12.64 11.41 9.50
C PRO A 39 -12.81 10.59 8.20
N ALA A 40 -12.65 11.25 7.04
CA ALA A 40 -12.64 10.60 5.73
C ALA A 40 -11.23 10.35 5.17
N ALA A 41 -10.20 10.80 5.90
CA ALA A 41 -8.78 10.57 5.61
C ALA A 41 -8.20 9.49 6.54
N ALA A 42 -6.99 9.02 6.25
CA ALA A 42 -6.29 8.13 7.18
C ALA A 42 -5.99 8.87 8.49
N ILE A 43 -6.16 8.22 9.65
CA ILE A 43 -5.81 8.81 10.94
C ILE A 43 -4.38 8.40 11.25
N ALA A 44 -3.44 9.34 11.37
CA ALA A 44 -2.03 9.04 11.65
C ALA A 44 -1.35 10.19 12.41
N TRP A 45 -0.34 9.98 13.27
CA TRP A 45 0.22 8.72 13.77
C TRP A 45 0.35 8.76 15.29
N LYS A 46 0.32 7.58 15.93
CA LYS A 46 0.54 7.41 17.37
C LYS A 46 2.02 7.28 17.71
N LYS A 47 2.77 6.49 16.93
CA LYS A 47 4.22 6.28 17.14
C LYS A 47 4.94 5.92 15.84
N ILE A 48 6.23 6.21 15.79
CA ILE A 48 7.16 5.75 14.75
C ILE A 48 8.24 4.97 15.47
N ALA A 49 8.43 3.70 15.12
CA ALA A 49 9.35 2.81 15.83
C ALA A 49 9.96 1.76 14.91
N TYR A 50 11.06 1.16 15.37
CA TYR A 50 11.56 -0.11 14.87
C TYR A 50 11.11 -1.22 15.82
N GLY A 51 10.62 -2.33 15.28
CA GLY A 51 10.20 -3.45 16.11
C GLY A 51 9.58 -4.58 15.31
N GLU A 52 9.01 -5.53 16.05
CA GLU A 52 8.32 -6.69 15.49
C GLU A 52 6.98 -6.30 14.87
N ILE A 53 6.72 -6.83 13.68
CA ILE A 53 5.50 -6.58 12.91
C ILE A 53 4.50 -7.67 13.24
N SER A 54 3.34 -7.26 13.75
CA SER A 54 2.28 -8.16 14.21
C SER A 54 1.02 -8.04 13.37
N LYS A 55 0.37 -9.18 13.10
CA LYS A 55 -0.92 -9.29 12.42
C LYS A 55 -1.90 -10.01 13.35
N GLY A 56 -3.03 -9.37 13.65
CA GLY A 56 -4.03 -9.94 14.57
C GLY A 56 -3.47 -10.23 15.97
N GLY A 57 -2.53 -9.40 16.44
CA GLY A 57 -1.86 -9.58 17.73
C GLY A 57 -0.74 -10.63 17.75
N LYS A 58 -0.50 -11.35 16.64
CA LYS A 58 0.58 -12.34 16.53
C LYS A 58 1.72 -11.84 15.66
N PRO A 59 2.99 -12.07 16.03
CA PRO A 59 4.14 -11.73 15.20
C PRO A 59 4.12 -12.46 13.86
N ILE A 60 4.49 -11.77 12.78
CA ILE A 60 4.68 -12.40 11.47
C ILE A 60 5.98 -13.22 11.51
N GLN A 61 5.85 -14.53 11.35
CA GLN A 61 6.99 -15.45 11.26
C GLN A 61 7.62 -15.36 9.86
N LEU A 62 8.95 -15.45 9.81
CA LEU A 62 9.68 -15.54 8.55
C LEU A 62 9.76 -16.98 8.07
N TYR A 63 9.42 -17.17 6.80
CA TYR A 63 9.52 -18.40 6.05
C TYR A 63 10.38 -18.17 4.82
N ASP A 64 11.21 -19.16 4.52
CA ASP A 64 11.99 -19.22 3.30
C ASP A 64 11.47 -20.34 2.39
N CYS A 65 11.59 -20.15 1.09
CA CYS A 65 11.31 -21.17 0.08
C CYS A 65 12.54 -21.25 -0.81
N ASN A 66 13.28 -22.37 -0.73
CA ASN A 66 14.46 -22.56 -1.55
C ASN A 66 14.03 -22.59 -3.04
N PRO A 67 14.62 -21.75 -3.92
CA PRO A 67 14.28 -21.72 -5.33
C PRO A 67 14.37 -23.07 -6.05
N ASP A 68 15.22 -23.98 -5.58
CA ASP A 68 15.35 -25.33 -6.15
C ASP A 68 14.23 -26.29 -5.71
N GLN A 69 13.50 -25.93 -4.65
CA GLN A 69 12.35 -26.66 -4.11
C GLN A 69 11.03 -25.94 -4.37
N ALA A 70 11.04 -24.93 -5.23
CA ALA A 70 9.90 -24.09 -5.55
C ALA A 70 8.69 -24.90 -6.05
N GLU A 71 7.49 -24.36 -5.85
CA GLU A 71 6.27 -24.97 -6.35
C GLU A 71 6.20 -24.85 -7.88
N GLN A 72 5.82 -25.95 -8.55
CA GLN A 72 5.57 -25.93 -9.99
C GLN A 72 4.08 -25.82 -10.21
N LEU A 73 3.64 -24.74 -10.86
CA LEU A 73 2.24 -24.55 -11.24
C LEU A 73 1.86 -25.58 -12.31
N ALA A 74 1.11 -26.60 -11.88
CA ALA A 74 0.53 -27.63 -12.74
C ALA A 74 -0.95 -27.30 -13.01
N ASP A 75 -1.84 -28.29 -13.06
CA ASP A 75 -3.27 -28.07 -13.36
C ASP A 75 -4.06 -27.46 -12.18
N THR A 76 -3.58 -27.67 -10.95
CA THR A 76 -4.22 -27.17 -9.74
C THR A 76 -3.22 -26.45 -8.84
N PHE A 77 -3.72 -25.42 -8.15
CA PHE A 77 -2.98 -24.63 -7.16
C PHE A 77 -3.75 -24.64 -5.85
N ASN A 78 -3.04 -24.93 -4.75
CA ASN A 78 -3.61 -24.91 -3.41
C ASN A 78 -3.03 -23.76 -2.59
N ARG A 79 -3.92 -22.87 -2.12
CA ARG A 79 -3.59 -21.64 -1.39
C ARG A 79 -2.89 -21.88 -0.05
N GLU A 80 -3.06 -23.05 0.54
CA GLU A 80 -2.59 -23.43 1.88
C GLU A 80 -1.74 -24.73 1.86
N ALA A 81 -1.17 -25.10 0.70
CA ALA A 81 -0.32 -26.28 0.60
C ALA A 81 0.90 -26.24 1.54
N ASP A 82 1.02 -27.25 2.38
CA ASP A 82 2.20 -27.45 3.23
C ASP A 82 3.38 -28.03 2.42
N GLY A 83 4.61 -27.64 2.79
CA GLY A 83 5.78 -28.51 2.55
C GLY A 83 6.86 -28.06 1.54
N ARG A 84 6.81 -26.83 1.00
CA ARG A 84 7.91 -26.28 0.16
C ARG A 84 8.58 -25.03 0.75
N HIS A 85 8.28 -24.75 2.01
CA HIS A 85 8.83 -23.61 2.74
C HIS A 85 9.30 -24.06 4.14
N GLU A 86 10.27 -23.34 4.69
CA GLU A 86 10.89 -23.62 5.98
C GLU A 86 10.80 -22.39 6.87
N ALA A 87 10.41 -22.59 8.13
CA ALA A 87 10.42 -21.52 9.12
C ALA A 87 11.87 -21.12 9.44
N MET A 88 12.17 -19.83 9.40
CA MET A 88 13.50 -19.32 9.73
C MET A 88 13.77 -19.24 11.24
N GLY A 89 12.75 -19.44 12.08
CA GLY A 89 12.83 -19.22 13.52
C GLY A 89 12.95 -17.74 13.92
N GLU A 90 12.75 -16.84 12.97
CA GLU A 90 12.83 -15.39 13.13
C GLU A 90 11.47 -14.73 12.84
N THR A 91 11.23 -13.57 13.44
CA THR A 91 10.06 -12.74 13.19
C THR A 91 10.40 -11.55 12.30
N LEU A 92 9.43 -11.09 11.51
CA LEU A 92 9.58 -9.89 10.70
C LEU A 92 9.74 -8.66 11.62
N LYS A 93 10.91 -8.03 11.56
CA LYS A 93 11.20 -6.77 12.25
C LYS A 93 11.52 -5.68 11.24
N SER A 94 10.90 -4.52 11.39
CA SER A 94 11.10 -3.40 10.48
C SER A 94 10.74 -2.07 11.14
N VAL A 95 11.00 -0.97 10.43
CA VAL A 95 10.52 0.37 10.80
C VAL A 95 9.09 0.54 10.37
N PHE A 96 8.24 1.04 11.26
CA PHE A 96 6.83 1.23 10.97
C PHE A 96 6.29 2.51 11.61
N VAL A 97 5.23 3.03 11.02
CA VAL A 97 4.37 4.06 11.63
C VAL A 97 3.09 3.40 12.13
N ASP A 98 2.80 3.59 13.40
CA ASP A 98 1.58 3.13 14.04
C ASP A 98 0.51 4.20 13.90
N THR A 99 -0.53 3.88 13.15
CA THR A 99 -1.64 4.78 12.82
C THR A 99 -2.89 4.50 13.66
N GLY A 100 -2.73 3.76 14.76
CA GLY A 100 -3.82 3.43 15.67
C GLY A 100 -4.78 2.44 15.03
N GLU A 101 -6.01 2.88 14.75
CA GLU A 101 -7.08 2.01 14.22
C GLU A 101 -6.72 1.41 12.86
N ASN A 102 -6.03 2.16 11.99
CA ASN A 102 -5.67 1.66 10.66
C ASN A 102 -4.47 0.69 10.67
N GLY A 103 -3.91 0.42 11.86
CA GLY A 103 -2.80 -0.51 12.06
C GLY A 103 -1.44 0.14 11.88
N ILE A 104 -0.45 -0.69 11.55
CA ILE A 104 0.93 -0.25 11.32
C ILE A 104 1.23 -0.26 9.82
N PHE A 105 1.94 0.77 9.35
CA PHE A 105 2.36 0.89 7.95
C PHE A 105 3.87 0.88 7.84
N SER A 106 4.36 0.22 6.80
CA SER A 106 5.74 0.37 6.33
C SER A 106 5.97 1.77 5.75
N LEU A 107 7.24 2.10 5.47
CA LEU A 107 7.58 3.37 4.81
C LEU A 107 6.95 3.46 3.42
N GLY A 108 7.05 2.40 2.61
CA GLY A 108 6.48 2.35 1.26
C GLY A 108 4.95 2.48 1.24
N GLU A 109 4.28 1.76 2.14
CA GLU A 109 2.82 1.85 2.30
C GLU A 109 2.41 3.26 2.75
N PHE A 110 3.03 3.79 3.82
CA PHE A 110 2.69 5.11 4.35
C PHE A 110 2.91 6.23 3.33
N TYR A 111 4.01 6.17 2.58
CA TYR A 111 4.28 7.16 1.52
C TYR A 111 3.18 7.15 0.47
N THR A 112 2.81 5.96 -0.01
CA THR A 112 1.83 5.79 -1.10
C THR A 112 0.45 6.29 -0.70
N ILE A 113 -0.04 5.90 0.49
CA ILE A 113 -1.40 6.26 0.94
C ILE A 113 -1.54 7.74 1.32
N SER A 114 -0.46 8.33 1.85
CA SER A 114 -0.41 9.74 2.29
C SER A 114 -0.04 10.71 1.17
N ALA A 115 0.27 10.22 -0.03
CA ALA A 115 0.58 11.06 -1.17
C ALA A 115 -0.63 11.91 -1.59
N LEU A 116 -0.36 13.08 -2.17
CA LEU A 116 -1.40 14.00 -2.64
C LEU A 116 -2.36 13.29 -3.61
N GLY A 117 -3.67 13.50 -3.43
CA GLY A 117 -4.71 12.87 -4.26
C GLY A 117 -5.06 11.42 -3.91
N GLN A 118 -4.34 10.82 -2.95
CA GLN A 118 -4.71 9.54 -2.34
C GLN A 118 -5.52 9.78 -1.06
N MET A 119 -5.39 8.94 -0.04
CA MET A 119 -6.18 9.07 1.21
C MET A 119 -5.76 10.29 2.03
N GLU A 120 -4.53 10.76 1.84
CA GLU A 120 -3.91 11.79 2.68
C GLU A 120 -4.07 11.40 4.16
N TYR A 121 -3.97 12.33 5.11
CA TYR A 121 -4.23 11.98 6.50
C TYR A 121 -4.69 13.18 7.35
N VAL A 122 -5.21 12.87 8.52
CA VAL A 122 -5.54 13.81 9.60
C VAL A 122 -4.93 13.29 10.91
N THR A 123 -4.51 14.21 11.77
CA THR A 123 -3.90 13.84 13.06
C THR A 123 -4.96 13.59 14.14
N PRO A 124 -4.69 12.71 15.13
CA PRO A 124 -5.56 12.57 16.30
C PRO A 124 -5.80 13.89 17.03
N GLU A 125 -4.80 14.78 17.05
CA GLU A 125 -4.88 16.10 17.68
C GLU A 125 -5.86 17.02 16.93
N GLU A 126 -5.89 16.99 15.60
CA GLU A 126 -6.87 17.74 14.81
C GLU A 126 -8.29 17.22 15.04
N ILE A 127 -8.47 15.90 15.08
CA ILE A 127 -9.77 15.30 15.42
C ILE A 127 -10.20 15.72 16.83
N ALA A 128 -9.29 15.67 17.81
CA ALA A 128 -9.55 16.08 19.18
C ALA A 128 -9.90 17.58 19.27
N GLN A 129 -9.23 18.42 18.48
CA GLN A 129 -9.50 19.85 18.41
C GLN A 129 -10.88 20.13 17.80
N CYS A 130 -11.26 19.43 16.73
CA CYS A 130 -12.61 19.48 16.16
C CYS A 130 -13.66 19.04 17.19
N ALA A 131 -13.45 17.91 17.87
CA ALA A 131 -14.35 17.43 18.92
C ALA A 131 -14.52 18.46 20.03
N PHE A 132 -13.43 19.09 20.48
CA PHE A 132 -13.48 20.13 21.50
C PHE A 132 -14.29 21.35 21.04
N TRP A 133 -14.06 21.83 19.82
CA TRP A 133 -14.79 22.96 19.27
C TRP A 133 -16.28 22.66 19.11
N GLU A 134 -16.64 21.48 18.60
CA GLU A 134 -18.04 21.06 18.44
C GLU A 134 -18.76 20.95 19.79
N ILE A 135 -18.08 20.45 20.84
CA ILE A 135 -18.63 20.41 22.20
C ILE A 135 -18.85 21.82 22.77
N LYS A 136 -17.97 22.77 22.46
CA LYS A 136 -18.06 24.16 22.92
C LYS A 136 -19.05 25.02 22.12
N GLY A 137 -19.71 24.45 21.11
CA GLY A 137 -20.62 25.17 20.22
C GLY A 137 -19.90 26.04 19.18
N GLY A 138 -18.62 25.79 18.92
CA GLY A 138 -17.92 26.36 17.77
C GLY A 138 -18.39 25.67 16.48
N ASN A 139 -18.69 26.44 15.44
CA ASN A 139 -19.09 25.88 14.15
C ASN A 139 -17.83 25.55 13.34
N THR A 140 -17.43 24.27 13.34
CA THR A 140 -16.29 23.82 12.54
C THR A 140 -16.73 23.23 11.20
N GLY A 141 -18.03 23.05 10.99
CA GLY A 141 -18.60 22.34 9.84
C GLY A 141 -18.35 20.83 9.87
N THR A 142 -17.88 20.27 10.99
CA THR A 142 -17.38 18.87 11.08
C THR A 142 -18.32 17.92 11.82
N ASP A 143 -19.29 18.47 12.55
CA ASP A 143 -20.37 17.71 13.16
C ASP A 143 -21.38 17.24 12.11
N ILE A 144 -21.41 15.94 11.85
CA ILE A 144 -22.30 15.30 10.87
C ILE A 144 -23.77 15.56 11.13
N ILE A 145 -24.20 15.76 12.38
CA ILE A 145 -25.62 16.03 12.65
C ILE A 145 -26.00 17.45 12.22
N SER A 146 -25.15 18.45 12.51
CA SER A 146 -25.33 19.83 12.04
C SER A 146 -24.96 20.02 10.55
N SER A 147 -24.09 19.17 10.02
CA SER A 147 -23.61 19.18 8.64
C SER A 147 -24.39 18.25 7.71
N LEU A 148 -25.23 17.32 8.19
CA LEU A 148 -26.27 16.68 7.37
C LEU A 148 -27.29 17.72 6.87
N ASP A 149 -27.31 18.89 7.51
CA ASP A 149 -27.96 20.10 7.03
C ASP A 149 -27.05 20.99 6.14
N ASN A 150 -25.69 20.83 6.11
CA ASN A 150 -24.75 21.75 5.41
C ASN A 150 -23.31 21.29 4.94
N ALA A 151 -22.96 20.00 4.78
CA ALA A 151 -21.76 19.43 4.08
C ALA A 151 -20.38 19.31 4.81
N ILE A 152 -19.44 18.56 4.21
CA ILE A 152 -18.48 17.56 4.79
C ILE A 152 -17.02 18.05 5.02
N MET A 153 -16.22 17.39 5.88
CA MET A 153 -14.75 17.62 6.10
C MET A 153 -13.81 16.95 5.08
N GLY A 154 -12.72 17.66 4.75
CA GLY A 154 -11.60 17.18 3.92
C GLY A 154 -10.22 17.23 4.60
N PRO A 155 -9.15 16.90 3.86
CA PRO A 155 -7.76 16.90 4.34
C PRO A 155 -7.25 18.30 4.72
N THR A 156 -6.23 18.37 5.59
CA THR A 156 -5.72 19.63 6.17
C THR A 156 -4.28 19.96 5.75
N TYR A 157 -3.96 21.26 5.67
CA TYR A 157 -2.61 21.75 5.38
C TYR A 157 -1.55 21.28 6.39
N ARG A 158 -1.92 21.27 7.68
CA ARG A 158 -1.01 20.86 8.77
C ARG A 158 -0.59 19.40 8.61
N ALA A 159 -1.52 18.52 8.23
CA ALA A 159 -1.19 17.14 7.93
C ALA A 159 -0.18 17.06 6.78
N GLY A 160 -0.43 17.77 5.67
CA GLY A 160 0.53 17.85 4.56
C GLY A 160 1.95 18.27 4.98
N TYR A 161 2.06 19.31 5.83
CA TYR A 161 3.35 19.81 6.32
C TYR A 161 4.11 18.80 7.19
N LEU A 162 3.41 18.08 8.06
CA LEU A 162 4.06 17.10 8.96
C LEU A 162 4.55 15.84 8.24
N ARG A 163 4.12 15.60 7.00
CA ARG A 163 4.40 14.39 6.24
C ARG A 163 5.90 14.18 6.04
N GLU A 164 6.60 15.24 5.66
CA GLU A 164 8.03 15.15 5.36
C GLU A 164 8.84 14.79 6.61
N ALA A 165 8.49 15.38 7.77
CA ALA A 165 9.15 15.06 9.04
C ALA A 165 9.00 13.58 9.44
N VAL A 166 7.85 12.96 9.15
CA VAL A 166 7.62 11.52 9.39
C VAL A 166 8.50 10.67 8.48
N LEU A 167 8.48 10.96 7.18
CA LEU A 167 9.24 10.22 6.18
C LEU A 167 10.74 10.26 6.50
N GLN A 168 11.28 11.43 6.84
CA GLN A 168 12.67 11.59 7.25
C GLN A 168 13.01 10.81 8.51
N LYS A 169 12.13 10.81 9.51
CA LYS A 169 12.32 10.04 10.75
C LYS A 169 12.32 8.52 10.51
N MET A 170 11.42 8.04 9.64
CA MET A 170 11.39 6.62 9.24
C MET A 170 12.64 6.22 8.45
N LYS A 171 13.08 7.06 7.50
CA LYS A 171 14.34 6.86 6.74
C LYS A 171 15.55 6.77 7.70
N ALA A 172 15.67 7.72 8.64
CA ALA A 172 16.75 7.73 9.62
C ALA A 172 16.75 6.48 10.53
N LEU A 173 15.58 6.01 10.96
CA LEU A 173 15.46 4.75 11.71
C LEU A 173 15.81 3.52 10.86
N GLY A 174 15.44 3.51 9.58
CA GLY A 174 15.78 2.43 8.65
C GLY A 174 17.28 2.27 8.49
N LEU A 175 17.97 3.40 8.26
CA LEU A 175 19.44 3.47 8.20
C LEU A 175 20.09 2.98 9.50
N LYS A 176 19.61 3.46 10.65
CA LYS A 176 20.14 3.06 11.97
C LYS A 176 20.08 1.54 12.21
N HIS A 177 19.02 0.88 11.72
CA HIS A 177 18.78 -0.55 11.96
C HIS A 177 19.17 -1.44 10.76
N GLY A 178 19.68 -0.86 9.66
CA GLY A 178 20.05 -1.60 8.46
C GLY A 178 18.86 -2.31 7.81
N VAL A 179 17.66 -1.73 7.88
CA VAL A 179 16.43 -2.31 7.31
C VAL A 179 15.74 -1.34 6.36
N GLU A 180 15.18 -1.92 5.31
CA GLU A 180 14.31 -1.21 4.36
C GLU A 180 12.86 -1.64 4.62
N SER A 181 12.00 -0.64 4.81
CA SER A 181 10.60 -0.85 5.15
C SER A 181 9.72 -0.74 3.91
N VAL A 182 9.56 -1.85 3.20
CA VAL A 182 8.90 -1.90 1.89
C VAL A 182 7.39 -2.02 2.00
N ALA A 183 6.89 -3.15 2.51
CA ALA A 183 5.47 -3.42 2.73
C ALA A 183 5.27 -4.50 3.81
N PHE A 184 4.13 -4.48 4.51
CA PHE A 184 3.76 -5.50 5.51
C PHE A 184 2.46 -6.23 5.16
N GLU A 185 1.74 -5.74 4.15
CA GLU A 185 0.52 -6.37 3.67
C GLU A 185 -0.54 -6.49 4.78
N LEU A 186 -0.65 -5.42 5.56
CA LEU A 186 -1.68 -5.20 6.58
C LEU A 186 -2.82 -4.29 6.08
N LEU A 187 -2.61 -3.64 4.93
CA LEU A 187 -3.54 -2.74 4.27
C LEU A 187 -4.29 -3.46 3.15
N GLY A 188 -5.59 -3.63 3.32
CA GLY A 188 -6.51 -3.91 2.21
C GLY A 188 -6.04 -5.01 1.24
N PRO A 189 -6.28 -4.84 -0.07
CA PRO A 189 -5.87 -5.80 -1.09
C PRO A 189 -4.35 -5.83 -1.31
N PRO A 190 -3.77 -7.00 -1.62
CA PRO A 190 -2.32 -7.17 -1.73
C PRO A 190 -1.63 -6.49 -2.91
N ARG A 191 -2.41 -5.82 -3.77
CA ARG A 191 -1.91 -5.09 -4.92
C ARG A 191 -0.90 -4.00 -4.54
N LEU A 192 -1.13 -3.29 -3.43
CA LEU A 192 -0.20 -2.25 -2.95
C LEU A 192 1.17 -2.83 -2.62
N SER A 193 1.21 -3.83 -1.74
CA SER A 193 2.45 -4.47 -1.30
C SER A 193 3.17 -5.16 -2.45
N LYS A 194 2.41 -5.78 -3.38
CA LYS A 194 2.93 -6.34 -4.62
C LYS A 194 3.72 -5.32 -5.43
N LEU A 195 3.09 -4.18 -5.75
CA LEU A 195 3.73 -3.12 -6.54
C LEU A 195 4.93 -2.50 -5.83
N LEU A 196 4.85 -2.34 -4.51
CA LEU A 196 5.97 -1.85 -3.70
C LEU A 196 7.17 -2.80 -3.74
N HIS A 197 6.94 -4.11 -3.65
CA HIS A 197 8.01 -5.10 -3.77
C HIS A 197 8.58 -5.20 -5.18
N GLU A 198 7.75 -5.16 -6.23
CA GLU A 198 8.24 -5.13 -7.61
C GLU A 198 9.10 -3.88 -7.89
N ALA A 199 8.67 -2.70 -7.43
CA ALA A 199 9.46 -1.47 -7.54
C ALA A 199 10.77 -1.55 -6.74
N ASP A 200 10.75 -2.17 -5.55
CA ASP A 200 11.95 -2.36 -4.73
C ASP A 200 12.96 -3.32 -5.38
N LEU A 201 12.48 -4.38 -6.05
CA LEU A 201 13.34 -5.29 -6.81
C LEU A 201 14.01 -4.58 -7.98
N LEU A 202 13.27 -3.77 -8.74
CA LEU A 202 13.84 -2.94 -9.81
C LEU A 202 14.85 -1.92 -9.28
N ARG A 203 14.56 -1.29 -8.14
CA ARG A 203 15.50 -0.40 -7.45
C ARG A 203 16.78 -1.12 -7.06
N LYS A 204 16.71 -2.33 -6.50
CA LYS A 204 17.89 -3.10 -6.09
C LYS A 204 18.69 -3.65 -7.27
N GLY A 205 18.03 -4.11 -8.32
CA GLY A 205 18.66 -4.71 -9.48
C GLY A 205 19.24 -3.69 -10.46
N PHE A 206 18.56 -2.56 -10.64
CA PHE A 206 18.83 -1.61 -11.72
C PHE A 206 18.94 -0.16 -11.25
N GLU A 207 18.69 0.14 -9.97
CA GLU A 207 18.83 1.45 -9.31
C GLU A 207 17.88 2.54 -9.81
N THR A 208 17.90 2.86 -11.10
CA THR A 208 17.26 4.05 -11.68
C THR A 208 16.23 3.71 -12.74
N MET A 209 15.21 4.57 -12.90
CA MET A 209 14.18 4.41 -13.94
C MET A 209 14.80 4.38 -15.35
N GLU A 210 15.85 5.16 -15.58
CA GLU A 210 16.59 5.20 -16.85
C GLU A 210 17.26 3.87 -17.19
N ARG A 211 17.89 3.21 -16.21
CA ARG A 211 18.52 1.90 -16.43
C ARG A 211 17.47 0.84 -16.77
N VAL A 212 16.32 0.88 -16.09
CA VAL A 212 15.21 -0.05 -16.39
C VAL A 212 14.64 0.18 -17.79
N MET A 213 14.46 1.42 -18.22
CA MET A 213 13.92 1.74 -19.55
C MET A 213 14.85 1.34 -20.71
N LYS A 214 16.17 1.30 -20.46
CA LYS A 214 17.20 0.98 -21.48
C LYS A 214 17.52 -0.51 -21.58
N ALA A 215 17.35 -1.26 -20.50
CA ALA A 215 17.62 -2.69 -20.45
C ALA A 215 16.59 -3.50 -21.28
N ASP A 216 16.96 -4.71 -21.69
CA ASP A 216 16.02 -5.63 -22.32
C ASP A 216 15.08 -6.27 -21.27
N PRO A 217 13.78 -6.48 -21.55
CA PRO A 217 12.86 -7.12 -20.60
C PRO A 217 13.31 -8.51 -20.10
N GLU A 218 14.01 -9.29 -20.92
CA GLU A 218 14.57 -10.58 -20.50
C GLU A 218 15.75 -10.39 -19.55
N GLU A 219 16.61 -9.41 -19.81
CA GLU A 219 17.72 -9.04 -18.92
C GLU A 219 17.21 -8.56 -17.56
N LEU A 220 16.15 -7.74 -17.57
CA LEU A 220 15.46 -7.31 -16.34
C LEU A 220 14.96 -8.51 -15.55
N SER A 221 14.21 -9.39 -16.22
CA SER A 221 13.61 -10.57 -15.63
C SER A 221 14.66 -11.52 -15.02
N GLU A 222 15.74 -11.78 -15.75
CA GLU A 222 16.86 -12.61 -15.29
C GLU A 222 17.61 -11.97 -14.11
N GLY A 223 17.86 -10.66 -14.16
CA GLY A 223 18.50 -9.93 -13.08
C GLY A 223 17.70 -9.99 -11.78
N LEU A 224 16.37 -9.81 -11.86
CA LEU A 224 15.49 -9.89 -10.69
C LEU A 224 15.36 -11.32 -10.14
N GLU A 225 15.28 -12.33 -11.00
CA GLU A 225 15.29 -13.72 -10.55
C GLU A 225 16.60 -14.07 -9.85
N SER A 226 17.75 -13.67 -10.41
CA SER A 226 19.06 -13.86 -9.78
C SER A 226 19.13 -13.20 -8.39
N LEU A 227 18.59 -11.98 -8.26
CA LEU A 227 18.51 -11.29 -6.97
C LEU A 227 17.68 -12.09 -5.96
N ILE A 228 16.49 -12.58 -6.34
CA ILE A 228 15.61 -13.36 -5.46
C ILE A 228 16.21 -14.73 -5.10
N ARG A 229 16.97 -15.34 -6.01
CA ARG A 229 17.66 -16.61 -5.73
C ARG A 229 18.75 -16.43 -4.69
N ASN A 230 19.55 -15.38 -4.84
CA ASN A 230 20.73 -15.13 -4.00
C ASN A 230 20.41 -14.45 -2.66
N ASP A 231 19.39 -13.59 -2.59
CA ASP A 231 19.00 -12.89 -1.36
C ASP A 231 17.87 -13.63 -0.61
N ARG A 232 18.28 -14.56 0.24
CA ARG A 232 17.38 -15.31 1.13
C ARG A 232 16.50 -14.40 1.99
N LYS A 233 17.06 -13.32 2.54
CA LYS A 233 16.32 -12.43 3.46
C LYS A 233 15.24 -11.65 2.73
N LEU A 234 15.56 -11.13 1.55
CA LEU A 234 14.60 -10.42 0.70
C LEU A 234 13.43 -11.31 0.30
N ARG A 235 13.72 -12.49 -0.25
CA ARG A 235 12.71 -13.47 -0.63
C ARG A 235 11.82 -13.84 0.56
N SER A 236 12.42 -14.14 1.70
CA SER A 236 11.69 -14.54 2.90
C SER A 236 10.73 -13.47 3.39
N LYS A 237 11.13 -12.19 3.37
CA LYS A 237 10.24 -11.07 3.75
C LYS A 237 8.98 -11.00 2.87
N ILE A 238 9.12 -11.17 1.56
CA ILE A 238 8.01 -11.09 0.58
C ILE A 238 7.04 -12.26 0.77
N ILE A 239 7.54 -13.50 0.80
CA ILE A 239 6.67 -14.68 0.85
C ILE A 239 5.99 -14.85 2.21
N SER A 240 6.60 -14.35 3.29
CA SER A 240 6.07 -14.45 4.67
C SER A 240 4.85 -13.58 4.93
N ILE A 241 4.69 -12.48 4.18
CA ILE A 241 3.50 -11.62 4.28
C ILE A 241 2.33 -12.12 3.41
N GLY A 242 2.52 -13.27 2.75
CA GLY A 242 1.51 -13.98 1.96
C GLY A 242 1.44 -13.56 0.50
N ILE A 243 2.53 -12.98 -0.02
CA ILE A 243 2.71 -12.58 -1.42
C ILE A 243 3.68 -13.56 -2.07
N PRO A 244 3.22 -14.45 -2.95
CA PRO A 244 4.13 -15.35 -3.65
C PRO A 244 4.87 -14.62 -4.78
N ILE A 245 5.99 -15.20 -5.21
CA ILE A 245 6.84 -14.69 -6.29
C ILE A 245 6.81 -15.70 -7.44
N LEU A 246 6.32 -15.27 -8.60
CA LEU A 246 6.34 -16.03 -9.84
C LEU A 246 7.64 -15.73 -10.59
N LEU A 247 8.43 -16.76 -10.89
CA LEU A 247 9.72 -16.62 -11.58
C LEU A 247 9.56 -16.36 -13.08
N LYS A 248 10.68 -16.12 -13.78
CA LYS A 248 10.67 -15.66 -15.18
C LYS A 248 9.99 -16.64 -16.15
N ASP A 249 10.04 -17.92 -15.83
CA ASP A 249 9.42 -19.00 -16.61
C ASP A 249 7.89 -19.01 -16.56
N GLY A 250 7.28 -18.24 -15.65
CA GLY A 250 5.84 -18.18 -15.44
C GLY A 250 5.22 -19.46 -14.88
N LYS A 251 6.03 -20.40 -14.38
CA LYS A 251 5.59 -21.71 -13.87
C LYS A 251 6.11 -22.00 -12.47
N THR A 252 7.30 -21.50 -12.15
CA THR A 252 7.93 -21.71 -10.85
C THR A 252 7.48 -20.64 -9.87
N LEU A 253 6.92 -21.07 -8.74
CA LEU A 253 6.34 -20.20 -7.71
C LEU A 253 7.05 -20.39 -6.37
N LEU A 254 7.56 -19.29 -5.81
CA LEU A 254 8.07 -19.22 -4.45
C LEU A 254 6.95 -18.71 -3.54
N ARG A 255 6.60 -19.46 -2.50
CA ARG A 255 5.52 -19.08 -1.59
C ARG A 255 5.79 -19.48 -0.14
N GLY A 256 5.17 -18.74 0.77
CA GLY A 256 5.09 -19.10 2.18
C GLY A 256 3.88 -20.01 2.46
N PRO A 257 3.56 -20.26 3.74
CA PRO A 257 2.45 -21.15 4.13
C PRO A 257 1.09 -20.70 3.60
N MET A 258 0.87 -19.39 3.59
CA MET A 258 -0.40 -18.79 3.20
C MET A 258 -0.19 -17.88 1.99
N VAL A 259 -1.08 -17.98 1.01
CA VAL A 259 -1.12 -17.07 -0.14
C VAL A 259 -2.43 -16.28 -0.14
N LYS A 260 -2.34 -14.95 -0.19
CA LYS A 260 -3.52 -14.07 -0.06
C LYS A 260 -4.41 -14.03 -1.31
N ILE A 261 -3.79 -14.04 -2.49
CA ILE A 261 -4.49 -14.07 -3.78
C ILE A 261 -4.26 -15.43 -4.41
N PRO A 262 -5.30 -16.09 -4.92
CA PRO A 262 -6.70 -15.68 -4.95
C PRO A 262 -7.34 -15.64 -3.54
N PRO A 263 -8.42 -14.86 -3.31
CA PRO A 263 -9.15 -14.86 -2.05
C PRO A 263 -9.96 -16.16 -1.88
N TYR A 264 -10.24 -16.56 -0.65
CA TYR A 264 -11.07 -17.74 -0.38
C TYR A 264 -12.49 -17.53 -0.91
N ARG A 265 -12.93 -18.40 -1.82
CA ARG A 265 -14.29 -18.41 -2.39
C ARG A 265 -14.97 -19.77 -2.23
N GLY A 266 -14.73 -20.45 -1.10
CA GLY A 266 -15.32 -21.75 -0.79
C GLY A 266 -14.47 -22.96 -1.16
N SER A 267 -13.35 -22.77 -1.86
CA SER A 267 -12.33 -23.80 -2.11
C SER A 267 -10.92 -23.21 -1.97
N ASN A 268 -10.00 -24.03 -1.47
CA ASN A 268 -8.56 -23.73 -1.46
C ASN A 268 -7.83 -24.28 -2.69
N GLU A 269 -8.42 -25.26 -3.37
CA GLU A 269 -7.91 -25.81 -4.62
C GLU A 269 -8.58 -25.11 -5.81
N LEU A 270 -7.76 -24.60 -6.70
CA LEU A 270 -8.18 -23.80 -7.84
C LEU A 270 -7.47 -24.30 -9.10
N ALA A 271 -8.20 -24.32 -10.22
CA ALA A 271 -7.62 -24.66 -11.51
C ALA A 271 -6.64 -23.56 -11.96
N VAL A 272 -5.49 -23.99 -12.47
CA VAL A 272 -4.47 -23.10 -13.02
C VAL A 272 -4.67 -23.05 -14.53
N THR A 273 -5.08 -21.88 -15.01
CA THR A 273 -5.13 -21.53 -16.43
C THR A 273 -4.28 -20.28 -16.69
N PRO A 274 -3.87 -20.00 -17.93
CA PRO A 274 -3.17 -18.76 -18.27
C PRO A 274 -3.90 -17.50 -17.79
N GLU A 275 -5.24 -17.48 -17.89
CA GLU A 275 -6.09 -16.37 -17.45
C GLU A 275 -6.06 -16.23 -15.93
N SER A 276 -6.09 -17.35 -15.20
CA SER A 276 -5.98 -17.33 -13.74
C SER A 276 -4.63 -16.82 -13.26
N ILE A 277 -3.53 -17.16 -13.95
CA ILE A 277 -2.19 -16.66 -13.63
C ILE A 277 -2.13 -15.16 -13.88
N GLU A 278 -2.69 -14.65 -14.99
CA GLU A 278 -2.79 -13.21 -15.24
C GLU A 278 -3.65 -12.50 -14.17
N ASP A 279 -4.77 -13.10 -13.74
CA ASP A 279 -5.58 -12.53 -12.66
C ASP A 279 -4.80 -12.50 -11.34
N TRP A 280 -4.14 -13.58 -10.94
CA TRP A 280 -3.43 -13.64 -9.66
C TRP A 280 -2.19 -12.72 -9.63
N THR A 281 -1.43 -12.70 -10.71
CA THR A 281 -0.29 -11.78 -10.89
C THR A 281 -0.75 -10.34 -11.05
N SER A 282 -1.90 -10.05 -11.66
CA SER A 282 -2.41 -8.68 -11.69
C SER A 282 -2.91 -8.22 -10.33
N ASN A 283 -3.39 -9.09 -9.44
CA ASN A 283 -3.96 -8.66 -8.16
C ASN A 283 -3.01 -8.74 -6.96
N GLY A 284 -2.01 -9.63 -6.93
CA GLY A 284 -1.20 -9.74 -5.70
C GLY A 284 0.06 -10.60 -5.70
N TRP A 285 0.46 -11.25 -6.80
CA TRP A 285 1.72 -12.02 -6.84
C TRP A 285 2.84 -11.22 -7.44
N VAL A 286 4.01 -11.14 -6.81
CA VAL A 286 5.19 -10.52 -7.44
C VAL A 286 5.50 -11.28 -8.73
N ASP A 287 5.52 -10.57 -9.85
CA ASP A 287 5.63 -11.16 -11.18
C ASP A 287 6.96 -10.80 -11.83
N LEU A 288 7.86 -11.78 -11.94
CA LEU A 288 9.18 -11.58 -12.52
C LEU A 288 9.21 -11.82 -14.03
N ARG A 289 8.09 -12.19 -14.68
CA ARG A 289 8.08 -12.51 -16.12
C ARG A 289 8.48 -11.29 -16.97
N PRO A 290 9.12 -11.50 -18.14
CA PRO A 290 9.48 -10.42 -19.06
C PRO A 290 8.30 -9.54 -19.49
N THR A 291 7.10 -10.13 -19.58
CA THR A 291 5.86 -9.39 -19.86
C THR A 291 5.53 -8.34 -18.81
N ASN A 292 5.78 -8.63 -17.53
CA ASN A 292 5.60 -7.66 -16.45
C ASN A 292 6.73 -6.61 -16.44
N MET A 293 7.97 -7.00 -16.76
CA MET A 293 9.08 -6.05 -16.93
C MET A 293 8.76 -5.03 -18.02
N LYS A 294 8.16 -5.47 -19.12
CA LYS A 294 7.68 -4.56 -20.17
C LYS A 294 6.64 -3.57 -19.65
N ARG A 295 5.66 -4.03 -18.86
CA ARG A 295 4.66 -3.15 -18.22
C ARG A 295 5.33 -2.11 -17.32
N TRP A 296 6.36 -2.49 -16.56
CA TRP A 296 7.15 -1.56 -15.74
C TRP A 296 7.91 -0.52 -16.58
N GLN A 297 8.50 -0.92 -17.71
CA GLN A 297 9.12 0.03 -18.63
C GLN A 297 8.12 1.03 -19.20
N ASP A 298 6.94 0.57 -19.60
CA ASP A 298 5.91 1.43 -20.17
C ASP A 298 5.40 2.44 -19.13
N ARG A 299 5.29 2.05 -17.84
CA ARG A 299 5.01 2.97 -16.73
C ARG A 299 6.08 4.04 -16.55
N PHE A 300 7.36 3.66 -16.58
CA PHE A 300 8.46 4.64 -16.46
C PHE A 300 8.53 5.59 -17.64
N LYS A 301 8.22 5.11 -18.85
CA LYS A 301 8.09 5.97 -20.04
C LYS A 301 6.94 6.95 -19.90
N ALA A 302 5.78 6.49 -19.48
CA ALA A 302 4.64 7.38 -19.24
C ALA A 302 4.95 8.46 -18.19
N ILE A 303 5.63 8.11 -17.09
CA ILE A 303 6.12 9.08 -16.10
C ILE A 303 7.08 10.09 -16.76
N ARG A 304 8.03 9.62 -17.57
CA ARG A 304 8.98 10.51 -18.28
C ARG A 304 8.26 11.46 -19.24
N GLU A 305 7.30 10.94 -20.01
CA GLU A 305 6.47 11.74 -20.93
C GLU A 305 5.66 12.81 -20.20
N GLU A 306 5.07 12.49 -19.04
CA GLU A 306 4.37 13.46 -18.19
C GLU A 306 5.30 14.57 -17.69
N ILE A 307 6.51 14.23 -17.26
CA ILE A 307 7.53 15.20 -16.82
C ILE A 307 7.94 16.11 -17.98
N ASP A 308 8.19 15.53 -19.15
CA ASP A 308 8.68 16.27 -20.32
C ASP A 308 7.61 17.18 -20.92
N ALA A 309 6.33 16.85 -20.74
CA ALA A 309 5.20 17.70 -21.13
C ALA A 309 5.05 18.98 -20.28
N ILE A 310 5.66 19.04 -19.09
CA ILE A 310 5.64 20.24 -18.24
C ILE A 310 6.65 21.27 -18.78
N PRO A 311 6.24 22.51 -19.09
CA PRO A 311 7.17 23.55 -19.53
C PRO A 311 8.32 23.75 -18.55
N ALA A 312 9.55 23.94 -19.04
CA ALA A 312 10.75 24.03 -18.20
C ALA A 312 10.79 25.25 -17.27
N ASP A 313 10.04 26.28 -17.62
CA ASP A 313 9.90 27.55 -16.89
C ASP A 313 8.63 27.60 -16.03
N ASP A 314 7.77 26.57 -16.07
CA ASP A 314 6.56 26.53 -15.25
C ASP A 314 6.91 26.13 -13.81
N THR A 315 6.98 27.13 -12.94
CA THR A 315 7.16 26.97 -11.48
C THR A 315 5.84 27.14 -10.71
N SER A 316 4.70 27.00 -11.38
CA SER A 316 3.39 27.22 -10.76
C SER A 316 2.98 26.03 -9.89
N SER A 317 2.06 26.26 -8.93
CA SER A 317 1.50 25.20 -8.08
C SER A 317 0.55 24.26 -8.82
N ARG A 318 0.48 24.32 -10.16
CA ARG A 318 -0.38 23.48 -10.98
C ARG A 318 0.11 22.04 -11.01
N TYR A 319 1.42 21.85 -11.06
CA TYR A 319 2.06 20.53 -11.15
C TYR A 319 2.74 20.22 -9.82
N HIS A 320 2.32 19.13 -9.16
CA HIS A 320 2.89 18.69 -7.89
C HIS A 320 3.82 17.47 -8.03
N ARG A 321 3.97 16.94 -9.26
CA ARG A 321 4.84 15.82 -9.66
C ARG A 321 5.74 16.25 -10.82
N ASP A 322 6.36 17.40 -10.65
CA ASP A 322 7.23 18.03 -11.65
C ASP A 322 8.63 17.40 -11.68
N ARG A 323 9.55 18.03 -12.42
CA ARG A 323 10.94 17.56 -12.54
C ARG A 323 11.61 17.47 -11.17
N GLU A 324 11.43 18.46 -10.29
CA GLU A 324 12.05 18.46 -8.97
C GLU A 324 11.56 17.27 -8.13
N TYR A 325 10.25 17.02 -8.14
CA TYR A 325 9.66 15.86 -7.45
C TYR A 325 10.29 14.52 -7.89
N TRP A 326 10.65 14.33 -9.15
CA TRP A 326 11.23 13.07 -9.63
C TRP A 326 12.76 13.03 -9.60
N VAL A 327 13.45 14.17 -9.69
CA VAL A 327 14.91 14.28 -9.77
C VAL A 327 15.59 14.31 -8.39
N GLU A 328 14.86 14.66 -7.33
CA GLU A 328 15.36 14.63 -5.95
C GLU A 328 15.92 13.25 -5.53
N ASP A 329 15.41 12.17 -6.10
CA ASP A 329 15.89 10.80 -5.82
C ASP A 329 16.61 10.24 -7.07
N PRO A 330 17.94 10.01 -7.02
CA PRO A 330 18.65 9.39 -8.14
C PRO A 330 18.24 7.92 -8.36
N GLU A 331 17.78 7.26 -7.30
CA GLU A 331 17.24 5.90 -7.32
C GLU A 331 15.72 5.88 -7.46
N ILE A 332 15.15 4.75 -7.90
CA ILE A 332 13.70 4.53 -7.98
C ILE A 332 13.08 4.70 -6.59
N HIS A 333 12.30 5.77 -6.38
CA HIS A 333 11.55 5.93 -5.13
C HIS A 333 10.24 5.14 -5.17
N ILE A 334 10.21 3.96 -4.55
CA ILE A 334 9.08 3.00 -4.62
C ILE A 334 7.72 3.63 -4.32
N GLY A 335 7.62 4.49 -3.31
CA GLY A 335 6.35 5.14 -2.95
C GLY A 335 5.87 6.20 -3.95
N LYS A 336 6.77 6.89 -4.65
CA LYS A 336 6.42 7.91 -5.67
C LYS A 336 5.79 7.21 -6.87
N VAL A 337 6.45 6.14 -7.33
CA VAL A 337 6.01 5.34 -8.46
C VAL A 337 4.69 4.64 -8.20
N VAL A 338 4.54 3.95 -7.06
CA VAL A 338 3.29 3.24 -6.76
C VAL A 338 2.11 4.20 -6.53
N SER A 339 2.36 5.37 -5.94
CA SER A 339 1.36 6.44 -5.86
C SER A 339 0.93 6.96 -7.24
N TRP A 340 1.86 7.05 -8.19
CA TRP A 340 1.54 7.40 -9.57
C TRP A 340 0.65 6.34 -10.24
N ILE A 341 0.99 5.05 -10.10
CA ILE A 341 0.20 3.94 -10.64
C ILE A 341 -1.24 3.98 -10.09
N PHE A 342 -1.41 4.21 -8.79
CA PHE A 342 -2.74 4.27 -8.17
C PHE A 342 -3.61 5.43 -8.66
N ILE A 343 -3.01 6.58 -8.95
CA ILE A 343 -3.75 7.74 -9.47
C ILE A 343 -4.04 7.57 -10.96
N THR A 344 -3.02 7.24 -11.76
CA THR A 344 -3.09 7.32 -13.23
C THR A 344 -3.59 6.03 -13.86
N GLU A 345 -2.97 4.88 -13.56
CA GLU A 345 -3.35 3.59 -14.15
C GLU A 345 -4.67 3.08 -13.55
N GLU A 346 -4.81 3.19 -12.23
CA GLU A 346 -5.95 2.63 -11.51
C GLU A 346 -7.13 3.59 -11.34
N GLN A 347 -7.01 4.84 -11.82
CA GLN A 347 -8.02 5.89 -11.71
C GLN A 347 -8.50 6.08 -10.26
N GLY A 348 -7.60 5.87 -9.30
CA GLY A 348 -7.87 5.81 -7.87
C GLY A 348 -7.78 7.16 -7.15
N LEU A 349 -7.98 8.27 -7.87
CA LEU A 349 -8.01 9.61 -7.26
C LEU A 349 -9.15 9.67 -6.23
N ARG A 350 -8.83 10.01 -4.98
CA ARG A 350 -9.82 10.00 -3.89
C ARG A 350 -10.40 11.37 -3.56
N ILE A 351 -9.82 12.42 -4.10
CA ILE A 351 -10.34 13.78 -4.00
C ILE A 351 -11.19 14.03 -5.24
N LYS A 352 -12.48 14.35 -5.03
CA LYS A 352 -13.35 14.81 -6.13
C LYS A 352 -12.93 16.23 -6.49
N SER A 353 -12.52 16.44 -7.74
CA SER A 353 -12.29 17.76 -8.34
C SER A 353 -13.60 18.47 -8.65
#